data_AF-A0ABD3X490-F1
#
_entry.id   AF-A0ABD3X490-F1
#
_cell.length_a   1.000
_cell.length_b   1.000
_cell.length_c   1.000
_cell.angle_alpha   90.00
_cell.angle_beta   90.00
_cell.angle_gamma   90.00
#
_symmetry.space_group_name_H-M   'P 1'
#
loop_
_entity.id
_entity.type
_entity.pdbx_description
1 polymer ?
#
loop_
_entity_poly.entity_id
_entity_poly.type
_entity_poly.pdbx_seq_one_letter_code
_entity_poly.pdbx_strand_id
1 'polypeptide(L)'
;MAANRKRKVDNENRQFNDDWTVQYCFVQQHTNVICLLCHSTVAVAKVSNIKRHYETKHRDFHNVVGDERTAQIESLRRSLNRQQNIFSKHTADFSVTCEVSYEISLIIAKSGRPFTDGDFVKQCVITSSEKLCLEAVRKLQMVTLNRMKVQRRISHLSADVTRQLADKAANFVYFSLAADESTDFNSTAQLLVFVRGVSSSFDITEDLIGMGSMKDQATASALFKETVRLCSSVSLDFTKLVSVATDVALAMTGESNGLVALLMKHRGKQNRQLVKLHCIIHQQNLAVKNLVFRH
;
A
#
# COMPACT_ATOMS: atom_id res chain seq x y z
N MET A 1 -6.60 -51.62 26.35
CA MET A 1 -7.00 -50.88 25.13
C MET A 1 -8.38 -50.30 25.42
N ALA A 2 -8.69 -49.01 25.26
CA ALA A 2 -8.53 -48.21 24.06
C ALA A 2 -8.22 -46.74 24.39
N ALA A 3 -7.30 -46.15 23.62
CA ALA A 3 -7.00 -44.73 23.67
C ALA A 3 -8.23 -43.94 23.17
N ASN A 4 -8.79 -43.09 24.03
CA ASN A 4 -9.87 -42.19 23.69
C ASN A 4 -9.30 -41.02 22.85
N ARG A 5 -9.02 -41.29 21.57
CA ARG A 5 -8.61 -40.26 20.60
C ARG A 5 -9.81 -39.35 20.35
N LYS A 6 -9.88 -38.21 21.04
CA LYS A 6 -10.74 -37.08 20.66
C LYS A 6 -10.32 -36.63 19.25
N ARG A 7 -11.13 -36.98 18.25
CA ARG A 7 -10.90 -36.65 16.84
C ARG A 7 -11.19 -35.17 16.63
N LYS A 8 -10.18 -34.40 16.21
CA LYS A 8 -10.34 -32.98 15.83
C LYS A 8 -10.83 -32.89 14.38
N VAL A 9 -11.75 -31.96 14.13
CA VAL A 9 -12.49 -31.77 12.86
C VAL A 9 -11.55 -31.48 11.68
N ASP A 10 -10.44 -30.79 11.94
CA ASP A 10 -9.48 -30.37 10.91
C ASP A 10 -8.73 -31.55 10.26
N ASN A 11 -8.67 -32.71 10.93
CA ASN A 11 -7.97 -33.90 10.42
C ASN A 11 -8.81 -34.76 9.46
N GLU A 12 -10.11 -34.49 9.30
CA GLU A 12 -11.03 -35.40 8.60
C GLU A 12 -11.43 -34.94 7.20
N ASN A 13 -10.91 -33.80 6.71
CA ASN A 13 -11.11 -33.26 5.36
C ASN A 13 -12.53 -33.51 4.81
N ARG A 14 -13.55 -33.24 5.64
CA ARG A 14 -14.93 -33.68 5.37
C ARG A 14 -15.54 -32.78 4.31
N GLN A 15 -15.53 -33.26 3.08
CA GLN A 15 -16.10 -32.58 1.93
C GLN A 15 -17.64 -32.67 1.98
N PHE A 16 -18.29 -31.62 1.47
CA PHE A 16 -19.73 -31.64 1.25
C PHE A 16 -20.07 -32.68 0.17
N ASN A 17 -21.19 -33.38 0.35
CA ASN A 17 -21.72 -34.27 -0.67
C ASN A 17 -22.88 -33.57 -1.38
N ASP A 18 -22.80 -33.45 -2.71
CA ASP A 18 -23.81 -32.82 -3.55
C ASP A 18 -25.19 -33.47 -3.43
N ASP A 19 -25.27 -34.76 -3.08
CA ASP A 19 -26.52 -35.47 -2.79
C ASP A 19 -27.33 -34.79 -1.68
N TRP A 20 -26.67 -34.11 -0.74
CA TRP A 20 -27.33 -33.36 0.33
C TRP A 20 -28.14 -32.17 -0.18
N THR A 21 -27.85 -31.71 -1.41
CA THR A 21 -28.65 -30.69 -2.09
C THR A 21 -30.04 -31.23 -2.40
N VAL A 22 -30.14 -32.41 -2.98
CA VAL A 22 -31.42 -33.03 -3.35
C VAL A 22 -32.14 -33.60 -2.12
N GLN A 23 -31.38 -34.21 -1.21
CA GLN A 23 -31.94 -34.89 -0.05
C GLN A 23 -32.38 -33.91 1.05
N TYR A 24 -31.61 -32.85 1.30
CA TYR A 24 -31.81 -31.98 2.48
C TYR A 24 -31.90 -30.49 2.14
N CYS A 25 -31.84 -30.11 0.87
CA CYS A 25 -31.89 -28.70 0.42
C CYS A 25 -30.73 -27.86 0.95
N PHE A 26 -29.52 -28.41 0.98
CA PHE A 26 -28.32 -27.67 1.37
C PHE A 26 -27.37 -27.47 0.19
N VAL A 27 -26.58 -26.40 0.21
CA VAL A 27 -25.51 -26.17 -0.77
C VAL A 27 -24.24 -25.74 -0.05
N GLN A 28 -23.07 -26.09 -0.59
CA GLN A 28 -21.80 -25.53 -0.14
C GLN A 28 -21.43 -24.32 -0.99
N GLN A 29 -21.00 -23.25 -0.32
CA GLN A 29 -20.39 -22.08 -0.94
C GLN A 29 -19.15 -21.66 -0.19
N HIS A 30 -18.00 -21.67 -0.87
CA HIS A 30 -16.69 -21.58 -0.24
C HIS A 30 -16.57 -22.58 0.92
N THR A 31 -16.43 -22.10 2.15
CA THR A 31 -16.32 -22.92 3.37
C THR A 31 -17.66 -23.11 4.09
N ASN A 32 -18.73 -22.42 3.68
CA ASN A 32 -20.01 -22.42 4.37
C ASN A 32 -21.01 -23.41 3.76
N VAL A 33 -21.76 -24.10 4.60
CA VAL A 33 -22.88 -24.96 4.20
C VAL A 33 -24.19 -24.28 4.56
N ILE A 34 -25.02 -23.99 3.56
CA ILE A 34 -26.20 -23.10 3.66
C ILE A 34 -27.46 -23.90 3.35
N CYS A 35 -28.50 -23.75 4.17
CA CYS A 35 -29.83 -24.29 3.89
C CYS A 35 -30.57 -23.40 2.89
N LEU A 36 -31.04 -23.96 1.77
CA LEU A 36 -31.79 -23.23 0.75
C LEU A 36 -33.18 -22.76 1.21
N LEU A 37 -33.74 -23.35 2.27
CA LEU A 37 -35.11 -23.07 2.73
C LEU A 37 -35.18 -21.90 3.74
N CYS A 38 -34.17 -21.76 4.61
CA CYS A 38 -34.14 -20.70 5.63
C CYS A 38 -32.84 -19.89 5.69
N HIS A 39 -31.90 -20.16 4.77
CA HIS A 39 -30.61 -19.48 4.64
C HIS A 39 -29.70 -19.59 5.88
N SER A 40 -30.01 -20.46 6.84
CA SER A 40 -29.14 -20.72 7.98
C SER A 40 -27.91 -21.52 7.59
N THR A 41 -26.80 -21.28 8.30
CA THR A 41 -25.52 -21.95 8.07
C THR A 41 -25.26 -23.05 9.09
N VAL A 42 -24.58 -24.11 8.65
CA VAL A 42 -24.12 -25.20 9.53
C VAL A 42 -22.61 -25.15 9.64
N ALA A 43 -22.11 -24.94 10.86
CA ALA A 43 -20.68 -24.76 11.14
C ALA A 43 -19.80 -25.98 10.80
N VAL A 44 -20.38 -27.17 10.73
CA VAL A 44 -19.66 -28.41 10.41
C VAL A 44 -20.45 -29.23 9.40
N ALA A 45 -19.86 -29.44 8.22
CA ALA A 45 -20.40 -30.24 7.11
C ALA A 45 -20.52 -31.73 7.47
N LYS A 46 -21.51 -32.07 8.31
CA LYS A 46 -21.83 -33.43 8.73
C LYS A 46 -23.28 -33.73 8.38
N VAL A 47 -23.52 -34.85 7.70
CA VAL A 47 -24.86 -35.30 7.34
C VAL A 47 -25.81 -35.34 8.54
N SER A 48 -25.33 -35.72 9.73
CA SER A 48 -26.16 -35.72 10.94
C SER A 48 -26.64 -34.32 11.36
N ASN A 49 -25.84 -33.28 11.14
CA ASN A 49 -26.22 -31.90 11.45
C ASN A 49 -27.20 -31.37 10.41
N ILE A 50 -26.93 -31.65 9.14
CA ILE A 50 -27.73 -31.25 7.97
C ILE A 50 -29.11 -31.91 8.03
N LYS A 51 -29.15 -33.24 8.20
CA LYS A 51 -30.37 -34.03 8.35
C LYS A 51 -31.20 -33.57 9.54
N ARG A 52 -30.57 -33.42 10.72
CA ARG A 52 -31.26 -32.91 11.92
C ARG A 52 -31.84 -31.52 11.70
N HIS A 53 -31.10 -30.61 11.05
CA HIS A 53 -31.62 -29.29 10.72
C HIS A 53 -32.87 -29.40 9.84
N TYR A 54 -32.77 -30.16 8.74
CA TYR A 54 -33.86 -30.34 7.79
C TYR A 54 -35.11 -30.94 8.46
N GLU A 55 -34.97 -32.03 9.20
CA GLU A 55 -36.09 -32.74 9.87
C GLU A 55 -36.72 -31.95 11.03
N THR A 56 -35.98 -31.02 11.64
CA THR A 56 -36.51 -30.22 12.76
C THR A 56 -37.09 -28.89 12.33
N LYS A 57 -36.57 -28.28 11.26
CA LYS A 57 -36.95 -26.94 10.80
C LYS A 57 -37.84 -26.94 9.56
N HIS A 58 -37.78 -27.99 8.73
CA HIS A 58 -38.39 -28.04 7.40
C HIS A 58 -39.23 -29.30 7.17
N ARG A 59 -40.03 -29.69 8.18
CA ARG A 59 -40.87 -30.90 8.13
C ARG A 59 -41.83 -30.91 6.94
N ASP A 60 -42.40 -29.75 6.62
CA ASP A 60 -43.40 -29.63 5.56
C ASP A 60 -42.80 -29.87 4.16
N PHE A 61 -41.50 -29.62 3.98
CA PHE A 61 -40.79 -29.87 2.73
C PHE A 61 -40.53 -31.36 2.47
N HIS A 62 -40.75 -32.24 3.46
CA HIS A 62 -40.72 -33.70 3.22
C HIS A 62 -41.86 -34.17 2.32
N ASN A 63 -42.98 -33.45 2.29
CA ASN A 63 -44.15 -33.83 1.49
C ASN A 63 -43.96 -33.51 0.00
N VAL A 64 -42.96 -32.70 -0.35
CA VAL A 64 -42.60 -32.37 -1.73
C VAL A 64 -41.63 -33.41 -2.26
N VAL A 65 -42.08 -34.20 -3.25
CA VAL A 65 -41.37 -35.36 -3.81
C VAL A 65 -41.34 -35.31 -5.34
N GLY A 66 -40.47 -36.14 -5.94
CA GLY A 66 -40.37 -36.28 -7.39
C GLY A 66 -39.90 -35.00 -8.11
N ASP A 67 -40.40 -34.77 -9.32
CA ASP A 67 -39.96 -33.68 -10.19
C ASP A 67 -40.25 -32.29 -9.61
N GLU A 68 -41.33 -32.16 -8.83
CA GLU A 68 -41.69 -30.92 -8.13
C GLU A 68 -40.60 -30.51 -7.14
N ARG A 69 -40.04 -31.48 -6.39
CA ARG A 69 -38.97 -31.23 -5.44
C ARG A 69 -37.73 -30.68 -6.14
N THR A 70 -37.32 -31.33 -7.23
CA THR A 70 -36.13 -30.92 -8.00
C THR A 70 -36.31 -29.52 -8.58
N ALA A 71 -37.49 -29.20 -9.13
CA ALA A 71 -37.80 -27.88 -9.66
C ALA A 71 -37.76 -26.78 -8.59
N GLN A 72 -38.29 -27.05 -7.39
CA GLN A 72 -38.26 -26.11 -6.27
C GLN A 72 -36.84 -25.87 -5.75
N ILE A 73 -36.02 -26.92 -5.61
CA ILE A 73 -34.62 -26.81 -5.17
C ILE A 73 -33.82 -25.95 -6.16
N GLU A 74 -33.98 -26.17 -7.46
CA GLU A 74 -33.30 -25.37 -8.49
C GLU A 74 -33.80 -23.91 -8.54
N SER A 75 -35.08 -23.67 -8.23
CA SER A 75 -35.61 -22.31 -8.06
C SER A 75 -34.97 -21.59 -6.86
N LEU A 76 -34.88 -22.27 -5.71
CA LEU A 76 -34.26 -21.72 -4.49
C LEU A 76 -32.77 -21.46 -4.71
N ARG A 77 -32.06 -22.37 -5.39
CA ARG A 77 -30.66 -22.20 -5.76
C ARG A 77 -30.44 -20.99 -6.65
N ARG A 78 -31.29 -20.80 -7.68
CA ARG A 78 -31.26 -19.61 -8.54
C ARG A 78 -31.52 -18.32 -7.75
N SER A 79 -32.46 -18.34 -6.82
CA SER A 79 -32.76 -17.20 -5.94
C SER A 79 -31.55 -16.82 -5.07
N LEU A 80 -30.94 -17.80 -4.41
CA LEU A 80 -29.75 -17.59 -3.56
C LEU A 80 -28.57 -17.04 -4.37
N ASN A 81 -28.30 -17.63 -5.54
CA ASN A 81 -27.25 -17.13 -6.45
C ASN A 81 -27.53 -15.69 -6.91
N ARG A 82 -28.79 -15.36 -7.21
CA ARG A 82 -29.18 -13.99 -7.59
C ARG A 82 -28.93 -12.99 -6.46
N GLN A 83 -29.25 -13.34 -5.22
CA GLN A 83 -28.99 -12.48 -4.06
C GLN A 83 -27.49 -12.21 -3.89
N GLN A 84 -26.64 -13.21 -4.08
CA GLN A 84 -25.19 -13.07 -3.90
C GLN A 84 -24.49 -12.38 -5.06
N ASN A 85 -25.00 -12.55 -6.28
CA ASN A 85 -24.51 -11.83 -7.46
C ASN A 85 -24.66 -10.31 -7.31
N ILE A 86 -25.65 -9.84 -6.54
CA ILE A 86 -25.81 -8.41 -6.25
C ILE A 86 -24.64 -7.91 -5.39
N PHE A 87 -24.29 -8.62 -4.32
CA PHE A 87 -23.20 -8.23 -3.43
C PHE A 87 -21.83 -8.30 -4.10
N SER A 88 -21.53 -9.40 -4.81
CA SER A 88 -20.26 -9.56 -5.52
C SER A 88 -20.07 -8.53 -6.63
N LYS A 89 -21.13 -8.17 -7.36
CA LYS A 89 -21.09 -7.08 -8.35
C LYS A 89 -20.79 -5.73 -7.71
N HIS A 90 -21.43 -5.41 -6.58
CA HIS A 90 -21.13 -4.19 -5.83
C HIS A 90 -19.68 -4.15 -5.31
N THR A 91 -19.15 -5.29 -4.85
CA THR A 91 -17.74 -5.39 -4.43
C THR A 91 -16.77 -5.18 -5.59
N ALA A 92 -17.05 -5.76 -6.75
CA ALA A 92 -16.23 -5.60 -7.95
C ALA A 92 -16.24 -4.15 -8.46
N ASP A 93 -17.40 -3.51 -8.56
CA ASP A 93 -17.51 -2.10 -8.97
C ASP A 93 -16.85 -1.14 -7.94
N PHE A 94 -16.90 -1.46 -6.64
CA PHE A 94 -16.17 -0.71 -5.61
C PHE A 94 -14.65 -0.85 -5.75
N SER A 95 -14.15 -2.03 -6.13
CA SER A 95 -12.73 -2.25 -6.37
C SER A 95 -12.19 -1.38 -7.51
N VAL A 96 -12.87 -1.36 -8.66
CA VAL A 96 -12.47 -0.57 -9.83
C VAL A 96 -12.54 0.93 -9.55
N THR A 97 -13.60 1.40 -8.89
CA THR A 97 -13.72 2.82 -8.54
C THR A 97 -12.66 3.26 -7.53
N CYS A 98 -12.24 2.37 -6.64
CA CYS A 98 -11.11 2.60 -5.74
C CYS A 98 -9.79 2.71 -6.52
N GLU A 99 -9.53 1.80 -7.45
CA GLU A 99 -8.32 1.83 -8.30
C GLU A 99 -8.19 3.13 -9.09
N VAL A 100 -9.23 3.50 -9.87
CA VAL A 100 -9.29 4.75 -10.63
C VAL A 100 -9.00 5.96 -9.74
N SER A 101 -9.53 5.92 -8.53
CA SER A 101 -9.38 7.03 -7.59
C SER A 101 -7.98 7.14 -6.98
N TYR A 102 -7.19 6.05 -6.92
CA TYR A 102 -5.76 6.08 -6.62
C TYR A 102 -4.97 6.64 -7.81
N GLU A 103 -5.27 6.21 -9.03
CA GLU A 103 -4.59 6.69 -10.24
C GLU A 103 -4.73 8.20 -10.41
N ILE A 104 -5.96 8.72 -10.28
CA ILE A 104 -6.19 10.17 -10.35
C ILE A 104 -5.46 10.91 -9.22
N SER A 105 -5.46 10.35 -8.01
CA SER A 105 -4.72 10.96 -6.87
C SER A 105 -3.21 10.98 -7.14
N LEU A 106 -2.67 9.95 -7.79
CA LEU A 106 -1.26 9.90 -8.20
C LEU A 106 -0.95 10.95 -9.27
N ILE A 107 -1.83 11.15 -10.25
CA ILE A 107 -1.68 12.19 -11.29
C ILE A 107 -1.67 13.58 -10.64
N ILE A 108 -2.59 13.85 -9.72
CA ILE A 108 -2.64 15.12 -8.97
C ILE A 108 -1.32 15.36 -8.23
N ALA A 109 -0.82 14.35 -7.51
CA ALA A 109 0.44 14.44 -6.77
C ALA A 109 1.65 14.70 -7.68
N LYS A 110 1.80 13.91 -8.76
CA LYS A 110 2.90 14.05 -9.73
C LYS A 110 2.89 15.40 -10.45
N SER A 111 1.72 16.00 -10.59
CA SER A 111 1.56 17.32 -11.23
C SER A 111 1.74 18.49 -10.26
N GLY A 112 2.01 18.22 -8.97
CA GLY A 112 2.14 19.27 -7.94
C GLY A 112 0.83 20.04 -7.68
N ARG A 113 -0.32 19.42 -7.96
CA ARG A 113 -1.64 20.08 -7.87
C ARG A 113 -2.23 19.97 -6.46
N PRO A 114 -3.05 20.94 -6.02
CA PRO A 114 -3.74 20.88 -4.74
C PRO A 114 -4.65 19.65 -4.62
N PHE A 115 -4.82 19.13 -3.40
CA PHE A 115 -5.73 17.99 -3.15
C PHE A 115 -7.20 18.30 -3.49
N THR A 116 -7.58 19.58 -3.50
CA THR A 116 -8.92 20.05 -3.89
C THR A 116 -9.22 19.85 -5.37
N ASP A 117 -8.19 19.68 -6.21
CA ASP A 117 -8.37 19.48 -7.65
C ASP A 117 -9.07 18.15 -7.96
N GLY A 118 -9.14 17.21 -7.01
CA GLY A 118 -9.89 15.98 -7.17
C GLY A 118 -11.38 16.20 -7.46
N ASP A 119 -12.01 17.20 -6.82
CA ASP A 119 -13.42 17.53 -7.07
C ASP A 119 -13.60 18.15 -8.47
N PHE A 120 -12.66 19.01 -8.89
CA PHE A 120 -12.64 19.59 -10.25
C PHE A 120 -12.46 18.51 -11.32
N VAL A 121 -11.47 17.62 -11.16
CA VAL A 121 -11.24 16.50 -12.09
C VAL A 121 -12.48 15.61 -12.19
N LYS A 122 -13.12 15.29 -11.06
CA LYS A 122 -14.35 14.51 -11.06
C LYS A 122 -15.46 15.19 -11.86
N GLN A 123 -15.63 16.50 -11.69
CA GLN A 123 -16.61 17.28 -12.43
C GLN A 123 -16.35 17.22 -13.94
N CYS A 124 -15.10 17.43 -14.37
CA CYS A 124 -14.72 17.35 -15.79
C CYS A 124 -15.03 15.98 -16.41
N VAL A 125 -14.66 14.90 -15.71
CA VAL A 125 -14.84 13.53 -16.22
C VAL A 125 -16.33 13.15 -16.29
N ILE A 126 -17.14 13.53 -15.30
CA ILE A 126 -18.59 13.28 -15.32
C ILE A 126 -19.25 14.09 -16.45
N THR A 127 -19.01 15.40 -16.52
CA THR A 127 -19.60 16.27 -17.55
C THR A 127 -19.26 15.79 -18.97
N SER A 128 -18.03 15.32 -19.18
CA SER A 128 -17.62 14.76 -20.48
C SER A 128 -18.32 13.42 -20.76
N SER A 129 -18.43 12.56 -19.75
CA SER A 129 -19.04 11.23 -19.88
C SER A 129 -20.55 11.28 -20.11
N GLU A 130 -21.24 12.30 -19.59
CA GLU A 130 -22.66 12.54 -19.89
C GLU A 130 -22.93 12.78 -21.38
N LYS A 131 -21.92 13.22 -22.16
CA LYS A 131 -22.03 13.44 -23.60
C LYS A 131 -21.47 12.29 -24.43
N LEU A 132 -20.43 11.61 -23.92
CA LEU A 132 -19.67 10.61 -24.68
C LEU A 132 -20.01 9.16 -24.31
N CYS A 133 -20.35 8.89 -23.05
CA CYS A 133 -20.55 7.53 -22.54
C CYS A 133 -21.47 7.51 -21.31
N LEU A 134 -22.78 7.48 -21.53
CA LEU A 134 -23.80 7.51 -20.46
C LEU A 134 -23.71 6.30 -19.51
N GLU A 135 -23.27 5.15 -19.99
CA GLU A 135 -23.14 3.93 -19.19
C GLU A 135 -22.07 4.06 -18.09
N ALA A 136 -21.02 4.86 -18.33
CA ALA A 136 -19.92 5.07 -17.40
C ALA A 136 -20.27 6.07 -16.28
N VAL A 137 -21.25 6.95 -16.49
CA VAL A 137 -21.58 8.05 -15.55
C VAL A 137 -21.88 7.53 -14.14
N ARG A 138 -22.66 6.46 -14.03
CA ARG A 138 -23.00 5.86 -12.72
C ARG A 138 -21.75 5.38 -11.96
N LYS A 139 -20.80 4.77 -12.66
CA LYS A 139 -19.54 4.29 -12.05
C LYS A 139 -18.65 5.47 -11.64
N LEU A 140 -18.56 6.51 -12.49
CA LEU A 140 -17.78 7.71 -12.22
C LEU A 140 -18.32 8.52 -11.03
N GLN A 141 -19.64 8.55 -10.84
CA GLN A 141 -20.25 9.15 -9.65
C GLN A 141 -19.81 8.48 -8.35
N MET A 142 -19.56 7.17 -8.37
CA MET A 142 -19.07 6.41 -7.22
C MET A 142 -17.59 6.67 -6.91
N VAL A 143 -16.79 7.13 -7.87
CA VAL A 143 -15.37 7.47 -7.65
C VAL A 143 -15.28 8.63 -6.66
N THR A 144 -14.64 8.42 -5.52
CA THR A 144 -14.51 9.45 -4.46
C THR A 144 -13.21 10.22 -4.61
N LEU A 145 -13.29 11.51 -4.93
CA LEU A 145 -12.13 12.38 -5.18
C LEU A 145 -12.13 13.67 -4.35
N ASN A 146 -12.89 13.71 -3.25
CA ASN A 146 -12.82 14.86 -2.36
C ASN A 146 -11.40 15.03 -1.78
N ARG A 147 -11.10 16.26 -1.36
CA ARG A 147 -9.80 16.65 -0.77
C ARG A 147 -9.24 15.61 0.22
N MET A 148 -10.05 15.17 1.18
CA MET A 148 -9.60 14.25 2.24
C MET A 148 -9.27 12.85 1.70
N LYS A 149 -10.02 12.37 0.71
CA LYS A 149 -9.75 11.09 0.06
C LYS A 149 -8.49 11.17 -0.79
N VAL A 150 -8.32 12.23 -1.58
CA VAL A 150 -7.10 12.45 -2.38
C VAL A 150 -5.87 12.51 -1.47
N GLN A 151 -5.92 13.32 -0.42
CA GLN A 151 -4.83 13.40 0.58
C GLN A 151 -4.48 12.02 1.14
N ARG A 152 -5.48 11.27 1.63
CA ARG A 152 -5.24 9.95 2.22
C ARG A 152 -4.64 8.96 1.22
N ARG A 153 -5.11 8.96 -0.02
CA ARG A 153 -4.55 8.08 -1.07
C ARG A 153 -3.12 8.44 -1.42
N ILE A 154 -2.81 9.73 -1.52
CA ILE A 154 -1.44 10.19 -1.73
C ILE A 154 -0.56 9.76 -0.54
N SER A 155 -1.03 9.86 0.70
CA SER A 155 -0.31 9.36 1.87
C SER A 155 -0.07 7.84 1.82
N HIS A 156 -1.07 7.06 1.40
CA HIS A 156 -0.90 5.62 1.22
C HIS A 156 0.12 5.30 0.11
N LEU A 157 0.04 5.98 -1.03
CA LEU A 157 0.99 5.82 -2.14
C LEU A 157 2.41 6.18 -1.70
N SER A 158 2.57 7.27 -0.95
CA SER A 158 3.85 7.69 -0.38
C SER A 158 4.41 6.64 0.59
N ALA A 159 3.58 6.10 1.49
CA ALA A 159 3.99 5.05 2.41
C ALA A 159 4.42 3.77 1.66
N ASP A 160 3.73 3.44 0.56
CA ASP A 160 4.08 2.30 -0.27
C ASP A 160 5.42 2.50 -0.99
N VAL A 161 5.68 3.69 -1.54
CA VAL A 161 6.99 4.05 -2.12
C VAL A 161 8.10 3.94 -1.07
N THR A 162 7.90 4.48 0.14
CA THR A 162 8.88 4.37 1.23
C THR A 162 9.12 2.91 1.63
N ARG A 163 8.07 2.09 1.68
CA ARG A 163 8.18 0.65 1.95
C ARG A 163 9.00 -0.06 0.87
N GLN A 164 8.72 0.20 -0.41
CA GLN A 164 9.50 -0.37 -1.52
C GLN A 164 10.98 0.04 -1.46
N LEU A 165 11.27 1.29 -1.08
CA LEU A 165 12.65 1.74 -0.87
C LEU A 165 13.31 1.00 0.30
N ALA A 166 12.60 0.80 1.42
CA ALA A 166 13.11 0.03 2.55
C ALA A 166 13.42 -1.43 2.17
N ASP A 167 12.54 -2.08 1.39
CA ASP A 167 12.74 -3.44 0.89
C ASP A 167 14.01 -3.54 0.02
N LYS A 168 14.28 -2.54 -0.82
CA LYS A 168 15.53 -2.45 -1.60
C LYS A 168 16.74 -2.16 -0.72
N ALA A 169 16.60 -1.23 0.23
CA ALA A 169 17.66 -0.79 1.13
C ALA A 169 18.21 -1.92 2.00
N ALA A 170 17.34 -2.85 2.42
CA ALA A 170 17.74 -4.05 3.15
C ALA A 170 18.78 -4.89 2.39
N ASN A 171 18.74 -4.86 1.05
CA ASN A 171 19.60 -5.64 0.17
C ASN A 171 20.84 -4.86 -0.32
N PHE A 172 21.04 -3.61 0.12
CA PHE A 172 22.24 -2.87 -0.27
C PHE A 172 23.47 -3.51 0.35
N VAL A 173 24.49 -3.71 -0.50
CA VAL A 173 25.85 -4.10 -0.10
C VAL A 173 26.61 -2.86 0.38
N TYR A 174 26.48 -1.77 -0.38
CA TYR A 174 26.98 -0.44 -0.03
C TYR A 174 25.99 0.62 -0.48
N PHE A 175 26.04 1.78 0.18
CA PHE A 175 25.29 2.94 -0.26
C PHE A 175 26.02 4.25 0.00
N SER A 176 25.57 5.27 -0.70
CA SER A 176 25.99 6.65 -0.58
C SER A 176 24.79 7.52 -0.25
N LEU A 177 25.03 8.62 0.45
CA LEU A 177 24.01 9.63 0.73
C LEU A 177 24.33 10.92 -0.03
N ALA A 178 23.30 11.60 -0.50
CA ALA A 178 23.40 13.01 -0.86
C ALA A 178 22.45 13.79 0.04
N ALA A 179 22.98 14.79 0.75
CA ALA A 179 22.23 15.62 1.65
C ALA A 179 22.31 17.07 1.18
N ASP A 180 21.15 17.69 0.97
CA ASP A 180 21.03 19.05 0.44
C ASP A 180 20.15 19.88 1.38
N GLU A 181 20.59 21.10 1.68
CA GLU A 181 19.80 22.06 2.46
C GLU A 181 19.15 23.06 1.50
N SER A 182 17.83 23.09 1.48
CA SER A 182 17.04 24.08 0.72
C SER A 182 16.21 24.91 1.67
N THR A 183 15.87 26.15 1.31
CA THR A 183 14.89 26.96 2.05
C THR A 183 13.51 26.82 1.42
N ASP A 184 12.47 26.63 2.22
CA ASP A 184 11.09 26.68 1.74
C ASP A 184 10.58 28.12 1.59
N PHE A 185 9.34 28.28 1.09
CA PHE A 185 8.73 29.59 0.86
C PHE A 185 8.49 30.40 2.14
N ASN A 186 8.51 29.75 3.31
CA ASN A 186 8.41 30.40 4.62
C ASN A 186 9.79 30.65 5.25
N SER A 187 10.87 30.56 4.46
CA SER A 187 12.26 30.70 4.93
C SER A 187 12.67 29.68 6.00
N THR A 188 11.97 28.54 6.08
CA THR A 188 12.38 27.42 6.93
C THR A 188 13.34 26.53 6.15
N ALA A 189 14.50 26.22 6.74
CA ALA A 189 15.43 25.29 6.12
C ALA A 189 14.85 23.87 6.10
N GLN A 190 15.02 23.17 4.99
CA GLN A 190 14.55 21.82 4.71
C GLN A 190 15.76 21.00 4.28
N LEU A 191 16.00 19.91 5.00
CA LEU A 191 17.02 18.93 4.64
C LEU A 191 16.40 17.87 3.73
N LEU A 192 16.96 17.69 2.54
CA LEU A 192 16.64 16.60 1.63
C LEU A 192 17.73 15.54 1.70
N VAL A 193 17.36 14.28 1.89
CA VAL A 193 18.32 13.17 1.94
C VAL A 193 17.99 12.13 0.88
N PHE A 194 18.90 11.96 -0.06
CA PHE A 194 18.85 10.95 -1.11
C PHE A 194 19.79 9.79 -0.80
N VAL A 195 19.42 8.60 -1.27
CA VAL A 195 20.26 7.41 -1.21
C VAL A 195 20.59 6.93 -2.61
N ARG A 196 21.85 6.53 -2.81
CA ARG A 196 22.30 5.71 -3.94
C ARG A 196 22.83 4.40 -3.39
N GLY A 197 22.10 3.31 -3.56
CA GLY A 197 22.48 1.98 -3.09
C GLY A 197 22.77 1.01 -4.24
N VAL A 198 23.60 0.01 -3.97
CA VAL A 198 23.88 -1.09 -4.90
C VAL A 198 23.63 -2.44 -4.23
N SER A 199 22.90 -3.32 -4.91
CA SER A 199 22.65 -4.70 -4.45
C SER A 199 23.83 -5.63 -4.76
N SER A 200 23.76 -6.88 -4.27
CA SER A 200 24.72 -7.93 -4.63
C SER A 200 24.62 -8.36 -6.10
N SER A 201 23.49 -8.13 -6.75
CA SER A 201 23.27 -8.31 -8.19
C SER A 201 23.73 -7.12 -9.05
N PHE A 202 24.36 -6.11 -8.44
CA PHE A 202 24.76 -4.84 -9.09
C PHE A 202 23.60 -3.97 -9.57
N ASP A 203 22.39 -4.18 -9.04
CA ASP A 203 21.27 -3.28 -9.29
C ASP A 203 21.46 -1.98 -8.50
N ILE A 204 21.45 -0.86 -9.21
CA ILE A 204 21.61 0.47 -8.62
C ILE A 204 20.23 1.05 -8.35
N THR A 205 20.01 1.51 -7.13
CA THR A 205 18.79 2.25 -6.74
C THR A 205 19.18 3.65 -6.31
N GLU A 206 18.54 4.65 -6.90
CA GLU A 206 18.65 6.05 -6.53
C GLU A 206 17.26 6.59 -6.19
N ASP A 207 17.10 7.10 -4.97
CA ASP A 207 15.80 7.61 -4.53
C ASP A 207 15.93 8.62 -3.38
N LEU A 208 14.86 9.38 -3.16
CA LEU A 208 14.70 10.26 -2.01
C LEU A 208 14.27 9.42 -0.80
N ILE A 209 15.05 9.46 0.28
CA ILE A 209 14.64 8.86 1.56
C ILE A 209 13.55 9.72 2.19
N GLY A 210 13.74 11.03 2.20
CA GLY A 210 12.74 11.97 2.68
C GLY A 210 13.29 13.37 2.89
N MET A 211 12.39 14.21 3.42
CA MET A 211 12.64 15.61 3.72
C MET A 211 12.39 15.86 5.22
N GLY A 212 13.23 16.68 5.84
CA GLY A 212 13.15 17.07 7.24
C GLY A 212 13.18 18.58 7.43
N SER A 213 12.20 19.13 8.14
CA SER A 213 12.12 20.57 8.41
C SER A 213 12.96 20.97 9.62
N MET A 214 13.81 21.98 9.45
CA MET A 214 14.72 22.51 10.45
C MET A 214 14.09 23.74 11.12
N LYS A 215 13.32 23.51 12.20
CA LYS A 215 12.44 24.53 12.80
C LYS A 215 13.13 25.75 13.43
N ASP A 216 14.36 25.60 13.94
CA ASP A 216 15.02 26.66 14.70
C ASP A 216 16.37 27.07 14.08
N GLN A 217 17.27 26.11 13.83
CA GLN A 217 18.56 26.33 13.15
C GLN A 217 19.06 25.07 12.44
N ALA A 218 19.60 25.22 11.22
CA ALA A 218 20.30 24.18 10.48
C ALA A 218 21.72 23.93 11.03
N THR A 219 21.82 23.67 12.34
CA THR A 219 23.10 23.25 12.92
C THR A 219 23.46 21.86 12.43
N ALA A 220 24.76 21.57 12.35
CA ALA A 220 25.23 20.25 11.95
C ALA A 220 24.68 19.09 12.81
N SER A 221 24.49 19.32 14.11
CA SER A 221 23.89 18.35 15.03
C SER A 221 22.42 18.09 14.70
N ALA A 222 21.66 19.13 14.38
CA ALA A 222 20.28 18.98 13.95
C ALA A 222 20.19 18.24 12.61
N LEU A 223 21.01 18.63 11.63
CA LEU A 223 21.09 17.95 10.32
C LEU A 223 21.46 16.48 10.47
N PHE A 224 22.42 16.17 11.35
CA PHE A 224 22.83 14.80 11.64
C PHE A 224 21.68 13.98 12.24
N LYS A 225 21.01 14.49 13.28
CA LYS A 225 19.88 13.80 13.91
C LYS A 225 18.78 13.51 12.91
N GLU A 226 18.45 14.49 12.06
CA GLU A 226 17.41 14.34 11.06
C GLU A 226 17.82 13.37 9.94
N THR A 227 19.07 13.42 9.48
CA THR A 227 19.63 12.44 8.53
C THR A 227 19.54 11.02 9.08
N VAL A 228 19.93 10.80 10.33
CA VAL A 228 19.85 9.49 10.98
C VAL A 228 18.40 9.04 11.13
N ARG A 229 17.49 9.94 11.50
CA ARG A 229 16.05 9.65 11.60
C ARG A 229 15.46 9.19 10.26
N LEU A 230 15.78 9.89 9.17
CA LEU A 230 15.37 9.54 7.81
C LEU A 230 15.98 8.20 7.36
N CYS A 231 17.28 8.00 7.54
CA CYS A 231 17.92 6.73 7.18
C CYS A 231 17.37 5.55 7.98
N SER A 232 17.01 5.77 9.25
CA SER A 232 16.41 4.75 10.11
C SER A 232 15.00 4.36 9.66
N SER A 233 14.22 5.26 9.04
CA SER A 233 12.86 4.91 8.55
C SER A 233 12.89 3.91 7.39
N VAL A 234 14.03 3.74 6.72
CA VAL A 234 14.26 2.73 5.67
C VAL A 234 15.27 1.67 6.11
N SER A 235 15.60 1.60 7.41
CA SER A 235 16.50 0.60 8.01
C SER A 235 17.89 0.53 7.37
N LEU A 236 18.47 1.68 6.97
CA LEU A 236 19.81 1.71 6.41
C LEU A 236 20.88 1.40 7.48
N ASP A 237 21.75 0.46 7.15
CA ASP A 237 22.89 0.07 7.99
C ASP A 237 24.10 0.98 7.72
N PHE A 238 24.34 1.95 8.59
CA PHE A 238 25.44 2.91 8.44
C PHE A 238 26.83 2.26 8.28
N THR A 239 27.05 1.01 8.71
CA THR A 239 28.32 0.32 8.47
C THR A 239 28.63 0.15 6.98
N LYS A 240 27.60 0.14 6.13
CA LYS A 240 27.67 0.04 4.67
C LYS A 240 27.77 1.39 3.95
N LEU A 241 27.79 2.51 4.68
CA LEU A 241 27.91 3.85 4.12
C LEU A 241 29.34 4.10 3.60
N VAL A 242 29.46 4.36 2.29
CA VAL A 242 30.76 4.55 1.62
C VAL A 242 31.06 6.00 1.24
N SER A 243 30.04 6.81 0.93
CA SER A 243 30.25 8.23 0.63
C SER A 243 29.07 9.11 1.02
N VAL A 244 29.35 10.39 1.23
CA VAL A 244 28.34 11.43 1.46
C VAL A 244 28.66 12.62 0.57
N ALA A 245 27.67 13.08 -0.19
CA ALA A 245 27.69 14.31 -0.96
C ALA A 245 26.92 15.41 -0.23
N THR A 246 27.53 16.57 -0.04
CA THR A 246 26.87 17.76 0.54
C THR A 246 27.27 19.02 -0.22
N ASP A 247 26.55 20.12 0.00
CA ASP A 247 27.04 21.46 -0.34
C ASP A 247 28.18 21.89 0.63
N VAL A 248 28.96 22.93 0.29
CA VAL A 248 30.08 23.41 1.14
C VAL A 248 29.58 24.13 2.41
N ALA A 249 28.31 24.01 2.80
CA ALA A 249 27.86 24.68 4.01
C ALA A 249 28.71 24.21 5.21
N LEU A 250 29.10 25.15 6.08
CA LEU A 250 29.98 24.85 7.22
C LEU A 250 29.34 23.79 8.14
N ALA A 251 28.02 23.82 8.28
CA ALA A 251 27.25 22.83 9.01
C ALA A 251 27.32 21.42 8.39
N MET A 252 27.61 21.31 7.10
CA MET A 252 27.72 20.04 6.38
C MET A 252 29.15 19.50 6.35
N THR A 253 30.12 20.39 6.12
CA THR A 253 31.52 20.01 5.81
C THR A 253 32.51 20.22 6.95
N GLY A 254 32.10 20.87 8.05
CA GLY A 254 32.96 21.15 9.22
C GLY A 254 33.77 19.93 9.70
N GLU A 255 35.05 20.15 9.98
CA GLU A 255 36.04 19.08 10.17
C GLU A 255 35.73 18.19 11.39
N SER A 256 35.33 18.80 12.50
CA SER A 256 35.02 18.11 13.76
C SER A 256 33.51 17.99 14.02
N ASN A 257 32.75 18.97 13.54
CA ASN A 257 31.35 19.18 13.87
C ASN A 257 30.43 19.34 12.64
N GLY A 258 30.88 19.06 11.42
CA GLY A 258 29.99 19.02 10.24
C GLY A 258 29.20 17.70 10.16
N LEU A 259 28.09 17.70 9.41
CA LEU A 259 27.27 16.50 9.15
C LEU A 259 28.13 15.28 8.78
N VAL A 260 29.06 15.43 7.83
CA VAL A 260 29.88 14.32 7.36
C VAL A 260 30.82 13.81 8.46
N ALA A 261 31.37 14.69 9.30
CA ALA A 261 32.21 14.31 10.43
C ALA A 261 31.40 13.55 11.51
N LEU A 262 30.15 13.98 11.76
CA LEU A 262 29.24 13.30 12.69
C LEU A 262 28.82 11.92 12.17
N LEU A 263 28.52 11.79 10.87
CA LEU A 263 28.24 10.51 10.23
C LEU A 263 29.45 9.55 10.28
N MET A 264 30.66 10.07 10.07
CA MET A 264 31.90 9.29 10.23
C MET A 264 32.03 8.74 11.65
N LYS A 265 31.75 9.55 12.68
CA LYS A 265 31.76 9.11 14.08
C LYS A 265 30.67 8.06 14.36
N HIS A 266 29.46 8.28 13.85
CA HIS A 266 28.30 7.40 14.07
C HIS A 266 28.47 6.00 13.44
N ARG A 267 29.05 5.94 12.23
CA ARG A 267 29.39 4.67 11.56
C ARG A 267 30.43 3.82 12.34
N GLY A 268 31.21 4.46 13.21
CA GLY A 268 32.31 3.82 13.92
C GLY A 268 33.54 3.53 13.05
N LYS A 269 34.52 2.83 13.65
CA LYS A 269 35.75 2.42 12.95
C LYS A 269 35.41 1.35 11.92
N GLN A 270 35.54 1.70 10.64
CA GLN A 270 35.44 0.79 9.52
C GLN A 270 36.78 0.71 8.81
N ASN A 271 37.07 -0.41 8.15
CA ASN A 271 38.29 -0.58 7.36
C ASN A 271 38.38 0.38 6.16
N ARG A 272 37.27 1.03 5.78
CA ARG A 272 37.19 1.98 4.67
C ARG A 272 36.93 3.39 5.14
N GLN A 273 37.70 4.35 4.63
CA GLN A 273 37.45 5.77 4.85
C GLN A 273 36.13 6.18 4.17
N LEU A 274 35.33 7.03 4.83
CA LEU A 274 34.13 7.61 4.21
C LEU A 274 34.58 8.67 3.20
N VAL A 275 34.17 8.52 1.95
CA VAL A 275 34.48 9.49 0.89
C VAL A 275 33.56 10.69 1.04
N LYS A 276 34.14 11.88 1.15
CA LYS A 276 33.39 13.14 1.15
C LYS A 276 33.37 13.68 -0.28
N LEU A 277 32.17 13.84 -0.83
CA LEU A 277 31.98 14.45 -2.15
C LEU A 277 31.35 15.82 -1.97
N HIS A 278 31.75 16.75 -2.83
CA HIS A 278 31.16 18.07 -2.85
C HIS A 278 30.17 18.18 -4.01
N CYS A 279 29.04 18.84 -3.79
CA CYS A 279 27.97 18.96 -4.79
C CYS A 279 28.47 19.67 -6.06
N ILE A 280 28.48 18.95 -7.19
CA ILE A 280 28.96 19.48 -8.46
C ILE A 280 28.12 20.65 -8.98
N ILE A 281 26.80 20.62 -8.73
CA ILE A 281 25.88 21.71 -9.12
C ILE A 281 26.23 22.98 -8.34
N HIS A 282 26.51 22.85 -7.04
CA HIS A 282 26.97 23.98 -6.24
C HIS A 282 28.31 24.52 -6.73
N GLN A 283 29.27 23.65 -7.08
CA GLN A 283 30.55 24.07 -7.67
C GLN A 283 30.37 24.82 -8.98
N GLN A 284 29.51 24.32 -9.87
CA GLN A 284 29.20 24.99 -11.13
C GLN A 284 28.57 26.36 -10.90
N ASN A 285 27.61 26.47 -9.97
CA ASN A 285 26.99 27.74 -9.63
C ASN A 285 28.00 28.74 -9.05
N LEU A 286 28.89 28.29 -8.17
CA LEU A 286 29.99 29.12 -7.65
C LEU A 286 30.96 29.55 -8.76
N ALA A 287 31.30 28.67 -9.70
CA ALA A 287 32.16 29.01 -10.82
C ALA A 287 31.52 30.10 -11.70
N VAL A 288 30.23 29.96 -12.05
CA VAL A 288 29.48 30.96 -12.84
C VAL A 288 29.43 32.32 -12.13
N LYS A 289 29.20 32.36 -10.82
CA LYS A 289 29.19 33.62 -10.05
C LYS A 289 30.54 34.35 -10.06
N ASN A 290 31.65 33.61 -10.19
CA ASN A 290 32.99 34.17 -10.24
C ASN A 290 33.45 34.50 -11.68
N LEU A 291 32.75 34.00 -12.70
CA LEU A 291 32.97 34.37 -14.08
C LEU A 291 32.37 35.75 -14.33
N VAL A 292 33.19 36.80 -14.18
CA VAL A 292 32.83 38.16 -14.59
C VAL A 292 32.78 38.20 -16.12
N PHE A 293 31.59 38.06 -16.69
CA PHE A 293 31.37 38.42 -18.08
C PHE A 293 31.43 39.94 -18.19
N ARG A 294 32.58 40.48 -18.65
CA ARG A 294 32.65 41.87 -19.09
C ARG A 294 31.80 41.98 -20.36
N HIS A 295 30.68 42.69 -20.27
CA HIS A 295 29.92 43.16 -21.43
C HIS A 295 30.65 44.34 -22.09
#